data_AF-A0A969T9L2-F1
#
_entry.id   AF-A0A969T9L2-F1
#
_cell.length_a   1.000
_cell.length_b   1.000
_cell.length_c   1.000
_cell.angle_alpha   90.00
_cell.angle_beta   90.00
_cell.angle_gamma   90.00
#
_symmetry.space_group_name_H-M   'P 1'
#
loop_
_entity.id
_entity.type
_entity.pdbx_description
1 polymer ?
#
loop_
_entity_poly.entity_id
_entity_poly.type
_entity_poly.pdbx_seq_one_letter_code
_entity_poly.pdbx_strand_id
1 'polypeptide(L)' 'MSEIPRNNTGLSGEYFVAAELYRRGWSVGMTIGNAKAVDLFAEKNDRIVPIQVKAIYKKEKMWAGQ' A
#
# COMPACT_ATOMS: atom_id res chain seq x y z
N MET A 1 25.74 -1.23 -4.00
CA MET A 1 24.45 -1.53 -3.34
C MET A 1 23.57 -2.17 -4.39
N SER A 2 23.13 -3.41 -4.20
CA SER A 2 22.32 -4.14 -5.18
C SER A 2 21.02 -3.37 -5.43
N GLU A 3 20.68 -3.20 -6.71
CA GLU A 3 19.48 -2.48 -7.13
C GLU A 3 18.25 -3.29 -6.70
N ILE A 4 17.42 -2.73 -5.82
CA ILE A 4 16.17 -3.38 -5.42
C ILE A 4 15.17 -3.18 -6.56
N PRO A 5 14.59 -4.25 -7.13
CA PRO A 5 13.54 -4.11 -8.13
C PRO A 5 12.41 -3.23 -7.61
N ARG A 6 11.97 -2.24 -8.39
CA ARG A 6 10.96 -1.25 -7.99
C ARG A 6 9.66 -1.87 -7.45
N ASN A 7 9.28 -3.04 -7.98
CA ASN A 7 8.13 -3.81 -7.51
C ASN A 7 8.28 -4.26 -6.05
N ASN A 8 9.48 -4.59 -5.60
CA ASN A 8 9.69 -5.05 -4.22
C ASN A 8 9.46 -3.91 -3.23
N THR A 9 9.89 -2.69 -3.56
CA THR A 9 9.60 -1.50 -2.72
C THR A 9 8.11 -1.25 -2.59
N GLY A 10 7.36 -1.29 -3.70
CA GLY A 10 5.90 -1.12 -3.69
C GLY A 10 5.22 -2.18 -2.83
N LEU A 11 5.54 -3.44 -3.10
CA LEU A 11 4.95 -4.58 -2.40
C LEU A 11 5.26 -4.57 -0.89
N SER A 12 6.52 -4.27 -0.50
CA SER A 12 6.87 -4.10 0.91
C SER A 12 6.07 -3.01 1.59
N GLY A 13 5.79 -1.90 0.90
CA GLY A 13 4.92 -0.84 1.40
C GLY A 13 3.47 -1.31 1.59
N GLU A 14 2.90 -2.01 0.62
CA GLU A 14 1.55 -2.57 0.69
C GLU A 14 1.39 -3.50 1.91
N TYR A 15 2.33 -4.43 2.11
CA TYR A 15 2.33 -5.34 3.25
C TYR A 15 2.53 -4.61 4.59
N PHE A 16 3.40 -3.60 4.64
CA PHE A 16 3.60 -2.81 5.84
C PHE A 16 2.31 -2.10 6.27
N VAL A 17 1.63 -1.43 5.32
CA VAL A 17 0.37 -0.75 5.60
C VAL A 17 -0.72 -1.75 6.02
N ALA A 18 -0.80 -2.90 5.36
CA ALA A 18 -1.75 -3.96 5.74
C ALA A 18 -1.52 -4.43 7.19
N ALA A 19 -0.27 -4.70 7.57
CA ALA A 19 0.08 -5.10 8.93
C ALA A 19 -0.31 -4.03 9.97
N GLU A 20 -0.03 -2.75 9.70
CA GLU A 20 -0.40 -1.64 10.58
C GLU A 20 -1.91 -1.52 10.79
N LEU A 21 -2.68 -1.72 9.72
CA LEU A 21 -4.14 -1.71 9.77
C LEU A 21 -4.68 -2.91 10.56
N TYR A 22 -4.14 -4.10 10.34
CA TYR A 22 -4.48 -5.29 11.12
C TYR A 22 -4.23 -5.09 12.62
N ARG A 23 -3.08 -4.53 13.02
CA ARG A 23 -2.79 -4.21 14.43
C ARG A 23 -3.81 -3.26 15.06
N ARG A 24 -4.49 -2.44 14.24
CA ARG A 24 -5.53 -1.48 14.67
C ARG A 24 -6.95 -2.05 14.60
N GLY A 25 -7.08 -3.35 14.35
CA GLY A 25 -8.35 -4.07 14.28
C GLY A 25 -9.14 -3.77 13.00
N TRP A 26 -8.45 -3.53 11.88
CA TRP A 26 -9.06 -3.53 10.55
C TRP A 26 -8.86 -4.90 9.90
N SER A 27 -9.87 -5.35 9.16
CA SER A 27 -9.71 -6.44 8.20
C SER A 27 -9.16 -5.84 6.91
N VAL A 28 -8.15 -6.46 6.28
CA VAL A 28 -7.52 -5.93 5.07
C VAL A 28 -7.51 -6.96 3.96
N GLY A 29 -8.05 -6.62 2.79
CA GLY A 29 -7.91 -7.38 1.56
C GLY A 29 -6.88 -6.75 0.64
N MET A 30 -5.86 -7.51 0.22
CA MET A 30 -4.92 -7.08 -0.81
C MET A 30 -5.44 -7.50 -2.18
N THR A 31 -5.45 -6.59 -3.15
CA THR A 31 -5.69 -6.97 -4.54
C THR A 31 -4.42 -7.58 -5.12
N ILE A 32 -4.50 -8.51 -6.08
CA ILE A 32 -3.33 -9.11 -6.74
C ILE A 32 -3.57 -9.10 -8.26
N GLY A 33 -2.53 -8.79 -9.04
CA GLY A 33 -2.58 -8.84 -10.51
C GLY A 33 -2.38 -7.48 -11.18
N ASN A 34 -2.55 -7.45 -12.51
CA ASN A 34 -2.28 -6.27 -13.35
C ASN A 34 -3.50 -5.33 -13.54
N ALA A 35 -4.70 -5.73 -13.11
CA ALA A 35 -5.92 -4.93 -13.21
C ALA A 35 -6.35 -4.34 -11.85
N LYS A 36 -5.38 -4.01 -10.98
CA LYS A 36 -5.66 -3.40 -9.67
C LYS A 36 -6.16 -1.96 -9.87
N ALA A 37 -7.40 -1.68 -9.47
CA ALA A 37 -7.89 -0.31 -9.34
C ALA A 37 -7.38 0.37 -8.05
N VAL A 38 -7.09 -0.43 -7.01
CA VAL A 38 -6.62 0.01 -5.68
C VAL A 38 -5.71 -1.07 -5.08
N ASP A 39 -4.81 -0.72 -4.17
CA ASP A 39 -3.83 -1.67 -3.61
C ASP A 39 -4.44 -2.51 -2.48
N LEU A 40 -5.17 -1.85 -1.56
CA LEU A 40 -5.79 -2.47 -0.39
C LEU A 40 -7.25 -2.05 -0.24
N PHE A 41 -8.06 -2.92 0.34
CA PHE A 41 -9.34 -2.57 0.94
C PHE A 41 -9.26 -2.81 2.44
N ALA A 42 -9.55 -1.79 3.24
CA ALA A 42 -9.62 -1.91 4.70
C ALA A 42 -11.07 -1.83 5.16
N GLU A 43 -11.49 -2.76 6.00
CA GLU A 43 -12.83 -2.85 6.53
C GLU A 43 -12.84 -2.79 8.05
N LYS A 44 -13.74 -1.98 8.62
CA LYS A 44 -14.03 -1.93 10.06
C LYS A 44 -15.39 -1.30 10.30
N ASN A 45 -16.22 -1.91 11.16
CA ASN A 45 -17.53 -1.39 11.56
C ASN A 45 -18.40 -1.00 10.34
N ASP A 46 -18.60 -1.93 9.40
CA ASP A 46 -19.37 -1.74 8.16
C ASP A 46 -18.85 -0.65 7.21
N ARG A 47 -17.64 -0.12 7.46
CA ARG A 47 -16.98 0.85 6.58
C ARG A 47 -15.85 0.18 5.80
N ILE A 48 -15.94 0.25 4.48
CA ILE A 48 -14.88 -0.16 3.55
C ILE A 48 -14.15 1.09 3.04
N VAL A 49 -12.82 1.06 3.09
CA VAL A 49 -11.95 2.12 2.62
C VAL A 49 -10.99 1.57 1.57
N PRO A 50 -11.06 2.01 0.31
CA PRO A 50 -10.02 1.74 -0.69
C PRO A 50 -8.77 2.55 -0.37
N ILE A 51 -7.60 1.91 -0.43
CA ILE A 51 -6.31 2.53 -0.09
C ILE A 51 -5.33 2.29 -1.23
N GLN A 52 -4.73 3.39 -1.70
CA GLN A 52 -3.55 3.37 -2.56
C GLN A 52 -2.31 3.61 -1.71
N VAL A 53 -1.32 2.74 -1.81
CA VAL A 53 -0.04 2.82 -1.14
C VAL A 53 1.01 3.32 -2.12
N LYS A 54 1.86 4.24 -1.66
CA LYS A 54 3.06 4.69 -2.38
C LYS A 54 4.25 4.49 -1.46
N ALA A 55 5.22 3.70 -1.93
CA ALA A 55 6.46 3.43 -1.22
C ALA A 55 7.66 3.89 -2.03
N ILE A 56 8.66 4.45 -1.35
CA ILE A 56 9.78 5.16 -1.96
C ILE A 56 11.06 4.69 -1.29
N TYR A 57 11.99 4.12 -2.05
CA TYR A 57 13.28 3.66 -1.53
C TYR A 57 14.40 4.70 -1.72
N LYS A 58 14.23 5.63 -2.67
CA LYS A 58 15.17 6.69 -3.01
C LYS A 58 14.41 8.00 -3.13
N LYS A 59 14.97 9.09 -2.59
CA LYS A 59 14.33 10.40 -2.53
C LYS A 59 14.09 10.96 -3.93
N GLU A 60 12.97 10.62 -4.55
CA GLU A 60 12.40 11.37 -5.67
C GLU A 60 11.49 12.47 -5.12
N LYS A 61 11.41 13.58 -5.85
CA LYS A 61 10.58 14.74 -5.50
C LYS A 61 9.12 14.30 -5.38
N MET A 62 8.63 14.23 -4.15
CA MET A 62 7.20 14.10 -3.87
C MET A 62 6.51 15.38 -4.34
N TRP A 63 5.54 15.26 -5.25
CA TRP A 63 4.63 16.35 -5.59
C TRP A 63 3.82 16.75 -4.35
N ALA A 64 4.05 17.96 -3.83
CA ALA A 64 3.13 18.65 -2.95
C ALA A 64 2.03 19.24 -3.86
N GLY A 65 0.76 18.93 -3.56
CA GLY A 65 -0.38 19.15 -4.45
C GLY A 65 -0.53 20.58 -5.01
N GLN A 66 -1.22 20.66 -6.15
CA GLN A 66 -1.95 21.86 -6.59
C GLN A 66 -3.36 21.83 -6.01
#